data_AF-A0A519KWM1-F1
#
_entry.id   AF-A0A519KWM1-F1
#
_cell.length_a   1.000
_cell.length_b   1.000
_cell.length_c   1.000
_cell.angle_alpha   90.00
_cell.angle_beta   90.00
_cell.angle_gamma   90.00
#
_symmetry.space_group_name_H-M   'P 1'
#
loop_
_entity.id
_entity.type
_entity.pdbx_description
1 polymer ?
#
loop_
_entity_poly.entity_id
_entity_poly.type
_entity_poly.pdbx_seq_one_letter_code
_entity_poly.pdbx_strand_id
1 'polypeptide(L)' 'MTDAVSPADANSAATDGQPQGPGFRIVAQYVKDLSFENPKAPDSLRVDGKPAIDMGVEMNAAGRQDGLFEVELRLS' A
#
# COMPACT_ATOMS: atom_id res chain seq x y z
N MET A 1 50.48 -15.47 6.60
CA MET A 1 49.40 -15.64 7.61
C MET A 1 49.60 -14.58 8.67
N THR A 2 48.51 -14.08 9.23
CA THR A 2 48.36 -12.96 10.20
C THR A 2 48.09 -11.59 9.57
N ASP A 3 46.81 -11.27 9.39
CA ASP A 3 46.31 -10.03 9.96
C ASP A 3 44.81 -10.17 10.24
N ALA A 4 44.46 -10.29 11.52
CA ALA A 4 43.10 -10.14 12.00
C ALA A 4 43.20 -9.52 13.40
N VAL A 5 43.29 -8.19 13.42
CA VAL A 5 43.05 -7.41 14.63
C VAL A 5 41.57 -7.05 14.63
N SER A 6 40.81 -7.61 15.58
CA SER A 6 39.65 -6.94 16.17
C SER A 6 40.08 -6.45 17.55
N PRO A 7 39.69 -5.23 17.96
CA PRO A 7 38.63 -5.22 18.97
C PRO A 7 37.66 -4.02 18.91
N ALA A 8 36.42 -4.34 19.29
CA ALA A 8 35.49 -3.60 20.15
C ALA A 8 35.13 -2.12 19.86
N ASP A 9 33.82 -1.95 19.65
CA ASP A 9 32.94 -0.95 20.27
C ASP A 9 33.41 0.51 20.37
N ALA A 10 32.87 1.33 19.47
CA ALA A 10 32.61 2.73 19.77
C ALA A 10 31.19 3.09 19.30
N ASN A 11 30.27 3.02 20.26
CA ASN A 11 29.03 3.79 20.27
C ASN A 11 29.37 5.28 20.05
N SER A 12 29.40 5.72 18.80
CA SER A 12 29.35 7.14 18.44
C SER A 12 27.93 7.46 18.05
N ALA A 13 27.20 8.00 19.02
CA ALA A 13 25.99 8.74 18.81
C ALA A 13 26.25 9.85 17.77
N ALA A 14 25.83 9.61 16.54
CA ALA A 14 25.56 10.66 15.57
C ALA A 14 24.05 10.80 15.47
N THR A 15 23.48 11.54 16.42
CA THR A 15 22.15 12.14 16.25
C THR A 15 22.30 13.31 15.28
N ASP A 16 22.64 13.00 14.03
CA ASP A 16 22.62 14.00 12.97
C ASP A 16 21.16 14.25 12.63
N GLY A 17 20.73 15.48 12.92
CA GLY A 17 19.43 16.02 12.54
C GLY A 17 19.25 15.97 11.03
N GLN A 18 18.78 14.83 10.54
CA GLN A 18 18.16 14.73 9.24
C GLN A 18 17.01 15.75 9.20
N PRO A 19 16.92 16.59 8.15
CA PRO A 19 15.78 17.47 8.00
C PRO A 19 14.52 16.60 8.03
N GLN A 20 13.64 16.87 9.00
CA GLN A 20 12.33 16.24 9.06
C GLN A 20 11.55 16.75 7.85
N GLY A 21 11.64 16.00 6.75
CA GLY A 21 10.78 16.19 5.59
C GLY A 21 9.31 16.03 5.98
N PRO A 22 8.38 16.38 5.08
CA PRO A 22 6.96 16.22 5.34
C PRO A 22 6.66 14.78 5.80
N GLY A 23 6.05 14.66 6.98
CA GLY A 23 5.64 13.38 7.54
C GLY A 23 4.32 12.91 6.93
N PHE A 24 4.24 11.64 6.55
CA PHE A 24 3.01 10.99 6.10
C PHE A 24 2.67 9.82 7.02
N ARG A 25 1.38 9.68 7.37
CA ARG A 25 0.89 8.59 8.21
C ARG A 25 -0.47 8.12 7.71
N ILE A 26 -0.62 6.80 7.56
CA ILE A 26 -1.92 6.16 7.30
C ILE A 26 -2.56 5.87 8.65
N VAL A 27 -3.76 6.42 8.88
CA VAL A 27 -4.51 6.19 10.12
C VAL A 27 -5.26 4.87 10.08
N ALA A 28 -5.92 4.60 8.95
CA ALA A 28 -6.64 3.37 8.70
C ALA A 28 -6.72 3.11 7.20
N GLN A 29 -6.88 1.83 6.84
CA GLN A 29 -7.20 1.37 5.50
C GLN A 29 -8.34 0.38 5.63
N TYR A 30 -9.38 0.56 4.83
CA TYR A 30 -10.59 -0.25 4.91
C TYR A 30 -11.29 -0.31 3.56
N VAL A 31 -12.17 -1.29 3.40
CA VAL A 31 -12.99 -1.46 2.20
C VAL A 31 -14.33 -0.77 2.45
N LYS A 32 -14.65 0.23 1.61
CA LYS A 32 -15.94 0.97 1.70
C LYS A 32 -17.07 0.23 1.01
N ASP A 33 -16.76 -0.38 -0.13
CA ASP A 33 -17.70 -1.16 -0.92
C ASP A 33 -16.98 -2.34 -1.56
N LEU A 34 -17.67 -3.47 -1.66
CA LEU A 34 -17.20 -4.68 -2.32
C LEU A 34 -18.40 -5.37 -2.96
N SER A 35 -18.37 -5.45 -4.28
CA SER A 35 -19.33 -6.22 -5.06
C SER A 35 -18.62 -7.31 -5.85
N PHE A 36 -19.29 -8.45 -5.98
CA PHE A 36 -18.88 -9.54 -6.84
C PHE A 36 -20.13 -10.23 -7.37
N GLU A 37 -20.20 -10.36 -8.69
CA GLU A 37 -21.33 -11.00 -9.35
C GLU A 37 -20.84 -11.99 -10.41
N ASN A 38 -21.50 -13.14 -10.49
CA ASN A 38 -21.29 -14.11 -11.55
C ASN A 38 -22.66 -14.56 -12.11
N PRO A 39 -23.26 -13.79 -13.04
CA PRO A 39 -24.62 -14.02 -13.52
C PRO A 39 -24.84 -15.37 -14.21
N LYS A 40 -23.77 -16.04 -14.65
CA LYS A 40 -23.81 -17.31 -15.39
C LYS A 40 -23.26 -18.49 -14.58
N ALA A 41 -23.10 -18.35 -13.27
CA ALA A 41 -22.69 -19.47 -12.42
C ALA A 41 -23.76 -20.58 -12.40
N PRO A 42 -23.37 -21.88 -12.40
CA PRO A 42 -21.99 -22.39 -12.36
C PRO A 42 -21.36 -22.58 -13.75
N ASP A 43 -22.12 -22.43 -14.84
CA ASP A 43 -21.63 -22.74 -16.20
C ASP A 43 -20.44 -21.87 -16.62
N SER A 44 -20.34 -20.64 -16.12
CA SER A 44 -19.17 -19.76 -16.31
C SER A 44 -17.87 -20.33 -15.74
N LEU A 45 -17.92 -21.26 -14.78
CA LEU A 45 -16.74 -21.90 -14.19
C LEU A 45 -16.17 -23.03 -15.07
N ARG A 46 -16.90 -23.41 -16.13
CA ARG A 46 -16.51 -24.47 -17.06
C ARG A 46 -15.90 -23.94 -18.35
N VAL A 47 -15.76 -22.61 -18.49
CA VAL A 47 -15.23 -21.99 -19.69
C VAL A 47 -13.73 -22.25 -19.79
N ASP A 48 -13.33 -22.98 -20.82
CA ASP A 48 -11.92 -23.15 -21.18
C ASP A 48 -11.46 -21.97 -22.04
N GLY A 49 -10.47 -21.21 -21.56
CA GLY A 49 -9.89 -20.09 -22.30
C GLY A 49 -9.40 -18.95 -21.40
N LYS A 50 -8.70 -17.97 -21.98
CA LYS A 50 -8.32 -16.75 -21.25
C LYS A 50 -9.55 -15.84 -21.11
N PRO A 51 -9.93 -15.42 -19.90
CA PRO A 51 -11.02 -14.47 -19.72
C PRO A 51 -10.62 -13.10 -20.30
N ALA A 52 -11.59 -12.41 -20.90
CA ALA A 52 -11.44 -10.99 -21.15
C ALA A 52 -11.58 -10.23 -19.82
N ILE A 53 -10.66 -9.31 -19.56
CA ILE A 53 -10.67 -8.46 -18.37
C ILE A 53 -10.85 -7.02 -18.85
N ASP A 54 -11.89 -6.37 -18.36
CA ASP A 54 -12.07 -4.92 -18.45
C ASP A 54 -11.88 -4.36 -17.03
N MET A 55 -11.05 -3.33 -16.89
CA MET A 55 -10.69 -2.78 -15.58
C MET A 55 -10.55 -1.26 -15.65
N GLY A 56 -11.42 -0.57 -14.91
CA GLY A 56 -11.36 0.85 -14.60
C GLY A 56 -10.72 1.12 -13.25
N VAL A 57 -9.94 2.20 -13.16
CA VAL A 57 -9.33 2.67 -11.91
C VAL A 57 -9.63 4.15 -11.74
N GLU A 58 -10.25 4.50 -10.62
CA GLU A 58 -10.58 5.87 -10.25
C GLU A 58 -10.00 6.19 -8.87
N MET A 59 -9.44 7.40 -8.72
CA MET A 59 -8.91 7.88 -7.44
C MET A 59 -9.54 9.21 -7.08
N ASN A 60 -10.09 9.28 -5.87
CA ASN A 60 -10.63 10.50 -5.28
C ASN A 60 -9.90 10.81 -3.97
N ALA A 61 -9.63 12.08 -3.72
CA ALA A 61 -9.03 12.54 -2.47
C ALA A 61 -9.84 13.73 -1.93
N ALA A 62 -10.25 13.64 -0.67
CA ALA A 62 -11.02 14.69 -0.01
C ALA A 62 -10.40 15.03 1.35
N GLY A 63 -10.22 16.33 1.60
CA GLY A 63 -9.82 16.81 2.92
C GLY A 63 -10.98 16.76 3.92
N ARG A 64 -10.67 16.51 5.18
CA ARG A 64 -11.61 16.48 6.31
C ARG A 64 -11.36 17.66 7.25
N GLN A 65 -12.38 18.04 8.01
CA GLN A 65 -12.31 19.16 8.96
C GLN A 65 -11.33 18.92 10.12
N ASP A 66 -11.05 17.65 10.44
CA ASP A 66 -10.10 17.23 11.46
C ASP A 66 -8.63 17.26 10.99
N GLY A 67 -8.37 17.80 9.80
CA GLY A 67 -7.03 17.87 9.20
C GLY A 67 -6.56 16.55 8.58
N LEU A 68 -7.41 15.53 8.53
CA LEU A 68 -7.13 14.28 7.85
C LEU A 68 -7.54 14.34 6.36
N PHE A 69 -7.06 13.38 5.59
CA PHE A 69 -7.50 13.15 4.22
C PHE A 69 -8.13 11.77 4.12
N GLU A 70 -9.22 11.68 3.36
CA GLU A 70 -9.73 10.41 2.88
C GLU A 70 -9.33 10.25 1.41
N VAL A 71 -8.71 9.11 1.12
CA VAL A 71 -8.37 8.71 -0.25
C VAL A 71 -9.20 7.48 -0.57
N GLU A 72 -9.98 7.57 -1.64
CA GLU A 72 -10.80 6.47 -2.15
C GLU A 72 -10.22 6.00 -3.48
N LEU A 73 -9.95 4.70 -3.56
CA LEU A 73 -9.55 4.02 -4.78
C LEU A 73 -10.69 3.08 -5.17
N ARG A 74 -11.30 3.33 -6.32
CA ARG A 74 -12.35 2.47 -6.88
C ARG A 74 -11.80 1.68 -8.06
N LEU A 75 -12.03 0.37 -8.02
CA LEU A 75 -11.70 -0.57 -9.08
C LEU A 75 -13.02 -1.13 -9.62
N SER A 76 -13.20 -1.16 -10.94
CA SER A 76 -14.43 -1.64 -11.59
C SER A 76 -14.13 -2.52 -12.78
#